data_AF-A0A7L1IFK4-F1
#
_entry.id   AF-A0A7L1IFK4-F1
#
_cell.length_a   1.000
_cell.length_b   1.000
_cell.length_c   1.000
_cell.angle_alpha   90.00
_cell.angle_beta   90.00
_cell.angle_gamma   90.00
#
_symmetry.space_group_name_H-M   'P 1'
#
loop_
_entity.id
_entity.type
_entity.pdbx_description
1 polymer ?
#
loop_
_entity_poly.entity_id
_entity_poly.type
_entity_poly.pdbx_seq_one_letter_code
_entity_poly.pdbx_strand_id
1 'polypeptide(L)' 'DTGELCLQSAQCKSGCCHRGSSLSLARCAPKAAEFQECSPKSLYGVYYKCPCERGLTCEADKSIVGSITNSNFGTCKDPR' A
#
# COMPACT_ATOMS: atom_id res chain seq x y z
N ASP A 1 11.36 3.71 13.11
CA ASP A 1 10.30 3.05 12.32
C ASP A 1 10.09 3.66 10.94
N THR A 2 9.33 4.75 10.76
CA THR A 2 9.10 5.33 9.43
C THR A 2 10.42 5.83 8.81
N GLY A 3 10.70 5.43 7.57
CA GLY A 3 11.94 5.72 6.84
C GLY A 3 13.04 4.67 7.01
N GLU A 4 12.93 3.73 7.94
CA GLU A 4 13.90 2.64 8.10
C GLU A 4 13.79 1.64 6.95
N LEU A 5 14.91 1.00 6.61
CA LEU A 5 14.94 -0.08 5.62
C LEU A 5 14.11 -1.26 6.10
N CYS A 6 13.31 -1.83 5.20
CA CYS A 6 12.48 -2.98 5.49
C CYS A 6 12.49 -3.96 4.33
N LEU A 7 12.32 -5.25 4.64
CA LEU A 7 12.09 -6.30 3.64
C LEU A 7 10.64 -6.81 3.69
N GLN A 8 9.92 -6.51 4.77
CA GLN A 8 8.58 -7.02 5.03
C GLN A 8 7.82 -6.03 5.92
N SER A 9 6.53 -5.82 5.64
CA SER A 9 5.67 -4.88 6.38
C SER A 9 5.54 -5.22 7.87
N ALA A 10 5.76 -6.47 8.27
CA ALA A 10 5.79 -6.88 9.68
C ALA A 10 6.92 -6.25 10.50
N GLN A 11 7.99 -5.76 9.83
CA GLN A 11 9.10 -5.06 10.49
C GLN A 11 8.74 -3.62 10.85
N CYS A 12 7.72 -3.05 10.21
CA CYS A 12 7.32 -1.66 10.40
C CYS A 12 6.18 -1.58 11.41
N LYS A 13 6.29 -0.72 12.44
CA LYS A 13 5.15 -0.44 13.33
C LYS A 13 3.90 0.05 12.60
N SER A 14 4.08 0.80 11.51
CA SER A 14 2.97 1.24 10.65
C SER A 14 2.31 0.08 9.91
N GLY A 15 2.95 -1.09 9.83
CA GLY A 15 2.49 -2.21 9.04
C GLY A 15 2.55 -1.98 7.52
N CYS A 16 3.36 -1.01 7.05
CA CYS A 16 3.62 -0.81 5.63
C CYS A 16 5.12 -0.67 5.34
N CYS A 17 5.64 -1.57 4.51
CA CYS A 17 6.93 -1.46 3.86
C CYS A 17 6.74 -1.01 2.41
N HIS A 18 7.24 0.17 2.06
CA HIS A 18 6.98 0.85 0.79
C HIS A 18 8.22 0.96 -0.09
N ARG A 19 8.06 0.76 -1.40
CA ARG A 19 9.11 1.00 -2.40
C ARG A 19 8.57 1.85 -3.56
N GLY A 20 9.38 2.76 -4.09
CA GLY A 20 8.96 3.65 -5.17
C GLY A 20 9.03 3.02 -6.57
N SER A 21 9.88 2.02 -6.76
CA SER A 21 10.09 1.30 -8.02
C SER A 21 10.59 -0.12 -7.79
N SER A 22 10.60 -0.95 -8.84
CA SER A 22 10.99 -2.36 -8.77
C SER A 22 12.42 -2.60 -8.28
N LEU A 23 13.32 -1.67 -8.56
CA LEU A 23 14.75 -1.71 -8.18
C LEU A 23 15.07 -0.86 -6.95
N SER A 24 14.09 -0.11 -6.40
CA SER A 24 14.30 0.74 -5.23
C SER A 24 14.30 -0.06 -3.92
N LEU A 25 15.13 0.39 -2.98
CA LEU A 25 15.12 -0.10 -1.59
C LEU A 25 13.80 0.26 -0.91
N ALA A 26 13.18 -0.71 -0.26
CA ALA A 26 11.96 -0.52 0.47
C ALA A 26 12.23 0.06 1.87
N ARG A 27 11.34 0.96 2.30
CA ARG A 27 11.40 1.63 3.60
C ARG A 27 10.03 1.67 4.26
N CYS A 28 10.00 1.66 5.58
CA CYS A 28 8.75 1.76 6.31
C CYS A 28 8.08 3.11 6.03
N ALA A 29 6.78 3.09 5.78
CA ALA A 29 5.99 4.26 5.42
C ALA A 29 4.68 4.28 6.23
N PRO A 30 4.05 5.46 6.42
CA PRO A 30 2.70 5.52 6.97
C PRO A 30 1.70 4.83 6.05
N LYS A 31 0.60 4.33 6.62
CA LYS A 31 -0.54 3.86 5.84
C LYS A 31 -1.23 5.03 5.13
N ALA A 32 -2.00 4.73 4.09
CA ALA A 32 -2.72 5.74 3.33
C ALA A 32 -3.93 6.25 4.14
N ALA A 33 -4.02 7.57 4.30
CA ALA A 33 -5.16 8.23 4.94
C ALA A 33 -6.36 8.30 3.98
N GLU A 34 -7.50 8.78 4.47
CA GLU A 34 -8.68 9.00 3.64
C GLU A 34 -8.36 9.90 2.43
N PHE A 35 -8.93 9.56 1.27
CA PHE A 35 -8.70 10.18 -0.02
C PHE A 35 -7.29 10.04 -0.61
N GLN A 36 -6.38 9.32 0.05
CA GLN A 36 -5.06 9.02 -0.50
C GLN A 36 -5.06 7.76 -1.37
N GLU A 37 -4.09 7.70 -2.29
CA GLU A 37 -3.84 6.53 -3.11
C GLU A 37 -3.40 5.34 -2.26
N CYS A 38 -3.94 4.17 -2.56
CA CYS A 38 -3.68 2.95 -1.82
C CYS A 38 -3.51 1.74 -2.74
N SER A 39 -2.89 0.69 -2.21
CA SER A 39 -2.91 -0.63 -2.84
C SER A 39 -3.71 -1.59 -1.96
N PRO A 40 -4.53 -2.47 -2.55
CA PRO A 40 -5.16 -3.54 -1.79
C PRO A 40 -4.11 -4.40 -1.08
N LYS A 41 -4.49 -4.97 0.08
CA LYS A 41 -3.59 -5.76 0.90
C LYS A 41 -3.04 -6.94 0.09
N SER A 42 -1.72 -7.03 0.00
CA SER A 42 -1.00 -8.02 -0.80
C SER A 42 -0.22 -8.98 0.08
N LEU A 43 -0.15 -10.25 -0.32
CA LEU A 43 0.58 -11.29 0.39
C LEU A 43 2.11 -11.09 0.35
N TYR A 44 2.61 -10.38 -0.67
CA TYR A 44 4.04 -10.08 -0.82
C TYR A 44 4.56 -9.15 0.28
N GLY A 45 3.67 -8.35 0.88
CA GLY A 45 3.97 -7.57 2.08
C GLY A 45 5.00 -6.44 1.90
N VAL A 46 5.30 -6.07 0.66
CA VAL A 46 5.95 -4.81 0.26
C VAL A 46 5.06 -4.14 -0.78
N TYR A 47 4.92 -2.81 -0.70
CA TYR A 47 3.90 -2.06 -1.43
C TYR A 47 4.48 -0.91 -2.25
N TYR A 48 3.90 -0.65 -3.42
CA TYR A 48 4.14 0.60 -4.18
C TYR A 48 3.26 1.77 -3.70
N LYS A 49 2.12 1.46 -3.10
CA LYS A 49 1.23 2.40 -2.40
C LYS A 49 0.76 1.70 -1.14
N CYS A 50 0.91 2.32 0.02
CA CYS A 50 0.56 1.66 1.28
C CYS A 50 -0.94 1.32 1.35
N PRO A 51 -1.32 0.27 2.09
CA PRO A 51 -2.73 0.01 2.38
C PRO A 51 -3.30 1.13 3.24
N CYS A 52 -4.63 1.25 3.25
CA CYS A 52 -5.32 2.27 4.03
C CYS A 52 -5.15 2.08 5.53
N GLU A 53 -5.30 3.19 6.25
CA GLU A 53 -5.49 3.19 7.69
C GLU A 53 -6.70 2.34 8.12
N ARG A 54 -6.70 1.94 9.40
CA ARG A 54 -7.74 1.05 9.93
C ARG A 54 -9.08 1.77 9.91
N GLY A 55 -10.10 1.12 9.32
CA GLY A 55 -11.45 1.68 9.18
C GLY A 55 -11.76 2.20 7.78
N LEU A 56 -10.75 2.34 6.91
CA LEU A 56 -10.92 2.77 5.53
C LEU A 56 -10.84 1.56 4.57
N THR A 57 -11.55 1.65 3.46
CA THR A 57 -11.53 0.67 2.37
C THR A 57 -10.77 1.25 1.17
N CYS A 58 -9.84 0.46 0.60
CA CYS A 58 -9.16 0.84 -0.63
C CYS A 58 -10.05 0.54 -1.83
N GLU A 59 -10.73 1.55 -2.35
CA GLU A 59 -11.57 1.43 -3.53
C GLU A 59 -10.72 1.54 -4.79
N ALA A 60 -10.38 0.39 -5.39
CA ALA A 60 -9.67 0.33 -6.67
C ALA A 60 -10.60 -0.18 -7.77
N ASP A 61 -10.56 0.45 -8.95
CA ASP A 61 -11.22 -0.05 -10.15
C ASP A 61 -10.62 -1.40 -10.55
N LYS A 62 -11.34 -2.48 -10.27
CA LYS A 62 -10.92 -3.86 -10.60
C LYS A 62 -11.11 -4.15 -12.09
N SER A 63 -10.44 -3.41 -12.97
CA SER A 63 -10.36 -3.82 -14.37
C SER A 63 -9.41 -5.02 -14.52
N ILE A 64 -9.73 -5.95 -15.42
CA ILE A 64 -8.91 -7.14 -15.70
C ILE A 64 -7.49 -6.71 -16.09
N VAL A 65 -7.34 -5.65 -16.87
CA VAL A 65 -6.05 -5.08 -17.27
C VAL A 65 -5.26 -4.54 -16.07
N GLY A 66 -5.89 -3.78 -15.17
CA GLY A 66 -5.22 -3.25 -13.98
C GLY A 66 -4.81 -4.32 -12.96
N SER A 67 -5.52 -5.46 -12.96
CA SER A 67 -5.18 -6.64 -12.14
C SER A 67 -3.98 -7.40 -12.69
N ILE A 68 -3.77 -7.34 -14.00
CA ILE A 68 -2.61 -7.93 -14.69
C ILE A 68 -1.37 -7.02 -14.57
N THR A 69 -1.54 -5.69 -14.60
CA THR A 69 -0.43 -4.71 -14.56
C THR A 69 0.00 -4.28 -13.15
N ASN A 70 -0.59 -4.83 -12.08
CA ASN A 70 -0.30 -4.44 -10.68
C ASN A 70 -0.46 -2.93 -10.41
N SER A 71 -1.29 -2.25 -11.22
CA SER A 71 -1.52 -0.80 -11.17
C SER A 71 -2.95 -0.46 -10.76
N ASN A 72 -3.65 -1.40 -10.10
CA ASN A 72 -4.92 -1.16 -9.42
C ASN A 72 -4.67 -0.38 -8.12
N PHE A 73 -4.15 0.83 -8.24
CA PHE A 73 -4.18 1.76 -7.13
C PHE A 73 -5.60 2.26 -6.97
N GLY A 74 -6.07 2.22 -5.74
CA GLY A 74 -7.37 2.74 -5.36
C GLY A 74 -7.25 4.04 -4.59
N THR A 75 -8.37 4.48 -4.06
CA THR A 75 -8.43 5.58 -3.10
C THR A 75 -9.03 5.07 -1.80
N CYS A 76 -8.43 5.44 -0.67
CA CYS A 76 -9.00 5.11 0.63
C CYS A 76 -10.28 5.92 0.89
N LYS A 77 -11.37 5.24 1.23
CA LYS A 77 -12.62 5.90 1.64
C LYS A 77 -13.18 5.26 2.90
N ASP A 78 -13.87 6.03 3.74
CA ASP A 78 -14.70 5.46 4.79
C ASP A 78 -15.89 4.74 4.13
N PRO A 79 -16.17 3.48 4.50
CA PRO A 79 -17.30 2.73 3.95
C PRO A 79 -18.68 3.19 4.48
N ARG A 80 -18.76 4.22 5.33
CA ARG A 80 -20.00 4.75 5.93
C ARG A 80 -20.60 5.93 5.18
#